data_AF-F5NU45-F1
#
_entry.id   AF-F5NU45-F1
#
_cell.length_a   1.000
_cell.length_b   1.000
_cell.length_c   1.000
_cell.angle_alpha   90.00
_cell.angle_beta   90.00
_cell.angle_gamma   90.00
#
_symmetry.space_group_name_H-M   'P 1'
#
loop_
_entity.id
_entity.type
_entity.pdbx_description
1 polymer ?
#
loop_
_entity_poly.entity_id
_entity_poly.type
_entity_poly.pdbx_seq_one_letter_code
_entity_poly.pdbx_strand_id
1 'polypeptide(L)'
;MEDAIKASNYEEINNKVTDKKMAHQALAYSLGNKKADVALYLLSKFNFTKQDVAEMEKMNNNRYCNLYDVEYLLSKDGANYKVLEYFINNGLVDVNKKFQKANSGDTMLDNAMKSKDSKMIDFLLKNGAILGKRFEI
;
A
#
# COMPACT_ATOMS: atom_id res chain seq x y z
N MET A 1 3.67 -7.56 -17.57
CA MET A 1 4.07 -6.85 -16.33
C MET A 1 3.58 -7.65 -15.14
N GLU A 2 2.29 -7.98 -15.05
CA GLU A 2 1.72 -8.80 -13.98
C GLU A 2 2.44 -10.14 -13.76
N ASP A 3 2.68 -10.91 -14.82
CA ASP A 3 3.37 -12.21 -14.70
C ASP A 3 4.82 -12.06 -14.23
N ALA A 4 5.51 -11.02 -14.71
CA ALA A 4 6.84 -10.67 -14.23
C ALA A 4 6.83 -10.34 -12.72
N ILE A 5 5.82 -9.62 -12.24
CA ILE A 5 5.64 -9.33 -10.80
C ILE A 5 5.33 -10.60 -10.02
N LYS A 6 4.45 -11.48 -10.53
CA LYS A 6 4.15 -12.76 -9.88
C LYS A 6 5.38 -13.65 -9.75
N ALA A 7 6.23 -13.67 -10.78
CA ALA A 7 7.45 -14.44 -10.83
C ALA A 7 8.65 -13.75 -10.14
N SER A 8 8.50 -12.52 -9.63
CA SER A 8 9.62 -11.68 -9.16
C SER A 8 10.76 -11.58 -10.19
N ASN A 9 10.41 -11.52 -11.48
CA ASN A 9 11.35 -11.42 -12.60
C ASN A 9 11.82 -9.96 -12.78
N TYR A 10 12.87 -9.57 -12.05
CA TYR A 10 13.39 -8.21 -12.05
C TYR A 10 13.89 -7.73 -13.42
N GLU A 11 14.43 -8.63 -14.25
CA GLU A 11 14.87 -8.28 -15.60
C GLU A 11 13.68 -7.86 -16.47
N GLU A 12 12.63 -8.66 -16.49
CA GLU A 12 11.42 -8.34 -17.26
C GLU A 12 10.68 -7.14 -16.67
N ILE A 13 10.67 -6.98 -15.34
CA ILE A 13 10.16 -5.77 -14.69
C ILE A 13 10.93 -4.54 -15.18
N ASN A 14 12.27 -4.60 -15.27
CA ASN A 14 13.07 -3.48 -15.74
C ASN A 14 12.82 -3.11 -17.19
N ASN A 15 12.56 -4.10 -18.04
CA ASN A 15 12.22 -3.88 -19.44
C ASN A 15 10.80 -3.31 -19.62
N LYS A 16 9.87 -3.65 -18.72
CA LYS A 16 8.45 -3.27 -18.82
C LYS A 16 8.05 -2.05 -17.99
N VAL A 17 8.79 -1.72 -16.93
CA VAL A 17 8.51 -0.59 -16.02
C VAL A 17 9.58 0.46 -16.23
N THR A 18 9.40 1.26 -17.28
CA THR A 18 10.40 2.23 -17.76
C THR A 18 10.08 3.67 -17.34
N ASP A 19 8.83 3.93 -16.93
CA ASP A 19 8.38 5.24 -16.48
C ASP A 19 7.57 5.17 -15.18
N LYS A 20 7.27 6.35 -14.62
CA LYS A 20 6.60 6.48 -13.33
C LYS A 20 5.15 6.00 -13.34
N LYS A 21 4.45 6.18 -14.47
CA LYS A 21 3.05 5.73 -14.64
C LYS A 21 2.98 4.20 -14.64
N MET A 22 3.91 3.53 -15.31
CA MET A 22 4.05 2.09 -15.24
C MET A 22 4.45 1.63 -13.83
N ALA A 23 5.31 2.39 -13.15
CA ALA A 23 5.69 2.09 -11.76
C ALA A 23 4.50 2.17 -10.80
N HIS A 24 3.60 3.14 -10.96
CA HIS A 24 2.35 3.22 -10.18
C HIS A 24 1.51 1.94 -10.34
N GLN A 25 1.31 1.48 -11.57
CA GLN A 25 0.56 0.25 -11.85
C GLN A 25 1.23 -0.99 -11.26
N ALA A 26 2.55 -1.11 -11.46
CA ALA A 26 3.33 -2.22 -10.95
C ALA A 26 3.34 -2.26 -9.41
N LEU A 27 3.41 -1.10 -8.76
CA LEU A 27 3.40 -0.99 -7.30
C LEU A 27 2.04 -1.42 -6.75
N ALA A 28 0.94 -0.90 -7.27
CA ALA A 28 -0.39 -1.31 -6.81
C ALA A 28 -0.67 -2.80 -7.03
N TYR A 29 -0.21 -3.36 -8.16
CA TYR A 29 -0.30 -4.79 -8.40
C TYR A 29 0.51 -5.60 -7.37
N SER A 30 1.72 -5.13 -7.04
CA SER A 30 2.59 -5.75 -6.04
C SER A 30 1.95 -5.72 -4.65
N LEU A 31 1.36 -4.59 -4.24
CA LEU A 31 0.63 -4.45 -2.99
C LEU A 31 -0.58 -5.40 -2.94
N GLY A 32 -1.37 -5.40 -4.01
CA GLY A 32 -2.55 -6.26 -4.16
C GLY A 32 -2.26 -7.74 -3.99
N ASN A 33 -1.14 -8.20 -4.56
CA ASN A 33 -0.70 -9.60 -4.56
C ASN A 33 0.32 -9.94 -3.46
N LYS A 34 0.53 -9.05 -2.48
CA LYS A 34 1.47 -9.27 -1.36
C LYS A 34 2.91 -9.57 -1.83
N LYS A 35 3.33 -9.01 -2.96
CA LYS A 35 4.69 -9.12 -3.54
C LYS A 35 5.61 -8.06 -2.93
N ALA A 36 5.96 -8.26 -1.67
CA ALA A 36 6.70 -7.28 -0.87
C ALA A 36 8.10 -6.99 -1.41
N ASP A 37 8.78 -8.01 -1.93
CA ASP A 37 10.08 -7.91 -2.59
C ASP A 37 10.03 -6.98 -3.81
N VAL A 38 9.05 -7.18 -4.68
CA VAL A 38 8.84 -6.34 -5.87
C VAL A 38 8.36 -4.94 -5.48
N ALA A 39 7.47 -4.82 -4.48
CA ALA A 39 7.01 -3.51 -4.00
C ALA A 39 8.19 -2.67 -3.46
N LEU A 40 9.03 -3.23 -2.60
CA LEU A 40 10.22 -2.55 -2.06
C LEU A 40 11.25 -2.25 -3.16
N TYR A 41 11.40 -3.12 -4.16
CA TYR A 41 12.24 -2.87 -5.32
C TYR A 41 11.75 -1.67 -6.15
N LEU A 42 10.45 -1.58 -6.41
CA LEU A 42 9.88 -0.44 -7.14
C LEU A 42 10.02 0.86 -6.35
N LEU A 43 9.78 0.83 -5.04
CA LEU A 43 9.95 1.99 -4.15
C LEU A 43 11.40 2.47 -4.07
N SER A 44 12.39 1.58 -4.16
CA SER A 44 13.79 1.98 -4.17
C SER A 44 14.25 2.51 -5.53
N LYS A 45 13.66 2.03 -6.62
CA LYS A 45 14.02 2.42 -7.98
C LYS A 45 13.35 3.73 -8.42
N PHE A 46 12.13 3.97 -7.98
CA PHE A 46 11.35 5.15 -8.33
C PHE A 46 11.15 6.00 -7.08
N ASN A 47 11.53 7.29 -7.12
CA ASN A 47 11.32 8.21 -6.01
C ASN A 47 9.83 8.55 -5.86
N PHE A 48 9.09 7.71 -5.13
CA PHE A 48 7.67 7.88 -4.85
C PHE A 48 7.44 8.98 -3.83
N THR A 49 6.40 9.77 -4.08
CA THR A 49 5.91 10.83 -3.19
C THR A 49 4.46 10.54 -2.80
N LYS A 50 3.93 11.28 -1.82
CA LYS A 50 2.50 11.24 -1.49
C LYS A 50 1.60 11.55 -2.68
N GLN A 51 2.03 12.42 -3.59
CA GLN A 51 1.29 12.75 -4.80
C GLN A 51 1.22 11.54 -5.76
N ASP A 52 2.30 10.77 -5.88
CA ASP A 52 2.32 9.55 -6.70
C ASP A 52 1.33 8.51 -6.18
N VAL A 53 1.19 8.38 -4.86
CA VAL A 53 0.20 7.48 -4.25
C VAL A 53 -1.22 7.94 -4.60
N ALA A 54 -1.50 9.24 -4.51
CA ALA A 54 -2.80 9.81 -4.87
C ALA A 54 -3.12 9.65 -6.37
N GLU A 55 -2.10 9.76 -7.24
CA GLU A 55 -2.23 9.50 -8.68
C GLU A 55 -2.51 8.03 -8.96
N MET A 56 -1.74 7.13 -8.34
CA MET A 56 -1.92 5.68 -8.42
C MET A 56 -3.34 5.26 -8.02
N GLU A 57 -3.95 5.92 -7.03
CA GLU A 57 -5.34 5.68 -6.59
C GLU A 57 -6.42 6.14 -7.59
N LYS A 58 -6.10 7.10 -8.47
CA LYS A 58 -7.02 7.67 -9.47
C LYS A 58 -6.91 7.00 -10.85
N MET A 59 -5.94 6.10 -11.04
CA MET A 59 -5.73 5.44 -12.33
C MET A 59 -6.79 4.36 -12.59
N ASN A 60 -7.72 4.62 -13.52
CA ASN A 60 -8.81 3.70 -13.87
C ASN A 60 -8.37 2.29 -14.32
N ASN A 61 -7.13 2.12 -14.79
CA ASN A 61 -6.59 0.83 -15.22
C ASN A 61 -5.85 0.08 -14.10
N ASN A 62 -5.90 0.57 -12.86
CA ASN A 62 -5.29 -0.07 -11.71
C ASN A 62 -6.32 -0.91 -10.95
N ARG A 63 -6.43 -2.20 -11.31
CA ARG A 63 -7.43 -3.12 -10.77
C ARG A 63 -7.51 -3.11 -9.24
N TYR A 64 -6.37 -3.03 -8.53
CA TYR A 64 -6.38 -3.04 -7.07
C TYR A 64 -6.80 -1.70 -6.49
N CYS A 65 -6.27 -0.59 -6.99
CA CYS A 65 -6.65 0.72 -6.49
C CYS A 65 -8.10 1.12 -6.85
N ASN A 66 -8.71 0.49 -7.86
CA ASN A 66 -10.14 0.64 -8.13
C ASN A 66 -11.03 0.05 -7.02
N LEU A 67 -10.55 -0.98 -6.32
CA LEU A 67 -11.32 -1.70 -5.29
C LEU A 67 -10.90 -1.32 -3.87
N TYR A 68 -9.66 -0.88 -3.70
CA TYR A 68 -9.03 -0.70 -2.40
C TYR A 68 -8.23 0.60 -2.35
N ASP A 69 -8.23 1.24 -1.20
CA ASP A 69 -7.29 2.33 -0.92
C ASP A 69 -5.91 1.74 -0.63
N VAL A 70 -4.86 2.55 -0.82
CA VAL A 70 -3.48 2.08 -0.60
C VAL A 70 -3.28 1.69 0.85
N GLU A 71 -3.80 2.48 1.78
CA GLU A 71 -3.78 2.22 3.22
C GLU A 71 -4.49 0.90 3.56
N TYR A 72 -5.58 0.58 2.87
CA TYR A 72 -6.23 -0.74 3.01
C TYR A 72 -5.29 -1.86 2.54
N LEU A 73 -4.66 -1.72 1.37
CA LEU A 73 -3.73 -2.73 0.85
C LEU A 73 -2.49 -2.94 1.74
N LEU A 74 -2.03 -1.88 2.40
CA LEU A 74 -0.88 -1.91 3.31
C LEU A 74 -1.20 -2.61 4.65
N SER A 75 -2.47 -2.66 5.04
CA SER A 75 -2.91 -3.13 6.37
C SER A 75 -3.83 -4.35 6.35
N LYS A 76 -4.29 -4.81 5.18
CA LYS A 76 -5.13 -6.01 5.07
C LYS A 76 -4.41 -7.25 5.62
N ASP A 77 -5.18 -8.25 6.03
CA ASP A 77 -4.63 -9.50 6.56
C ASP A 77 -3.53 -10.10 5.65
N GLY A 78 -2.38 -10.42 6.25
CA GLY A 78 -1.17 -10.89 5.59
C GLY A 78 -0.45 -9.86 4.71
N ALA A 79 -0.74 -8.56 4.83
CA ALA A 79 0.09 -7.51 4.25
C ALA A 79 1.48 -7.49 4.89
N ASN A 80 2.48 -7.06 4.13
CA ASN A 80 3.86 -7.11 4.61
C ASN A 80 4.21 -5.88 5.44
N TYR A 81 4.55 -6.11 6.71
CA TYR A 81 4.97 -5.08 7.66
C TYR A 81 6.01 -4.09 7.11
N LYS A 82 7.05 -4.58 6.40
CA LYS A 82 8.14 -3.70 5.91
C LYS A 82 7.66 -2.73 4.84
N VAL A 83 6.66 -3.12 4.05
CA VAL A 83 6.07 -2.24 3.04
C VAL A 83 5.27 -1.15 3.75
N LEU A 84 4.41 -1.50 4.71
CA LEU A 84 3.67 -0.52 5.52
C LEU A 84 4.62 0.45 6.24
N GLU A 85 5.67 -0.08 6.88
CA GLU A 85 6.70 0.72 7.56
C GLU A 85 7.38 1.71 6.60
N TYR A 86 7.73 1.27 5.38
CA TYR A 86 8.31 2.16 4.38
C TYR A 86 7.36 3.31 4.02
N PHE A 87 6.09 3.02 3.74
CA PHE A 87 5.12 4.03 3.34
C PHE A 87 4.88 5.07 4.43
N ILE A 88 4.77 4.65 5.69
CA ILE A 88 4.53 5.56 6.83
C ILE A 88 5.79 6.38 7.13
N ASN A 89 6.96 5.76 7.24
CA ASN A 89 8.20 6.47 7.59
C ASN A 89 8.64 7.48 6.54
N ASN A 90 8.24 7.28 5.27
CA ASN A 90 8.52 8.21 4.17
C ASN A 90 7.36 9.17 3.88
N GLY A 91 6.31 9.18 4.71
CA GLY A 91 5.18 10.11 4.56
C GLY A 91 4.36 9.92 3.28
N LEU A 92 4.37 8.72 2.70
CA LEU A 92 3.66 8.42 1.44
C LEU A 92 2.16 8.28 1.63
N VAL A 93 1.73 7.94 2.85
CA VAL A 93 0.32 7.80 3.25
C VAL A 93 0.08 8.53 4.56
N ASP A 94 -1.17 8.86 4.83
CA ASP A 94 -1.59 9.33 6.15
C ASP A 94 -1.99 8.11 7.00
N VAL A 95 -1.33 7.94 8.15
CA VAL A 95 -1.55 6.82 9.08
C VAL A 95 -3.01 6.70 9.51
N ASN A 96 -3.73 7.83 9.52
CA ASN A 96 -5.08 7.98 10.01
C ASN A 96 -6.12 8.18 8.90
N LYS A 97 -5.73 7.99 7.62
CA LYS A 97 -6.69 8.06 6.51
C LYS A 97 -7.75 6.98 6.71
N LYS A 98 -9.01 7.40 6.79
CA LYS A 98 -10.15 6.49 6.72
C LYS A 98 -10.27 5.93 5.31
N PHE A 99 -10.45 4.62 5.21
CA PHE A 99 -10.75 3.98 3.94
C PHE A 99 -12.02 4.57 3.35
N GLN A 100 -12.03 4.75 2.04
CA GLN A 100 -13.16 5.26 1.27
C GLN A 100 -13.81 4.14 0.46
N LYS A 101 -13.05 3.08 0.13
CA LYS A 101 -13.52 1.92 -0.64
C LYS A 101 -13.86 0.77 0.31
N ALA A 102 -13.11 -0.34 0.28
CA ALA A 102 -13.35 -1.46 1.16
C ALA A 102 -13.19 -1.07 2.64
N ASN A 103 -14.08 -1.58 3.50
CA ASN A 103 -14.13 -1.26 4.92
C ASN A 103 -14.23 0.27 5.18
N SER A 104 -15.05 0.97 4.39
CA SER A 104 -15.19 2.43 4.49
C SER A 104 -15.42 2.89 5.93
N GLY A 105 -14.68 3.92 6.34
CA GLY A 105 -14.68 4.45 7.70
C GLY A 105 -13.60 3.85 8.63
N ASP A 106 -13.13 2.63 8.36
CA ASP A 106 -12.00 2.03 9.09
C ASP A 106 -10.67 2.70 8.73
N THR A 107 -9.68 2.49 9.58
CA THR A 107 -8.27 2.87 9.37
C THR A 107 -7.37 1.63 9.29
N MET A 108 -6.08 1.83 9.01
CA MET A 108 -5.08 0.76 9.07
C MET A 108 -5.04 0.06 10.44
N LEU A 109 -5.28 0.80 11.54
CA LEU A 109 -5.31 0.21 12.88
C LEU A 109 -6.50 -0.72 13.05
N ASP A 110 -7.68 -0.39 12.52
CA ASP A 110 -8.86 -1.27 12.58
C ASP A 110 -8.58 -2.60 11.85
N ASN A 111 -7.95 -2.57 10.67
CA ASN A 111 -7.54 -3.78 9.95
C ASN A 111 -6.51 -4.61 10.74
N ALA A 112 -5.48 -3.97 11.32
CA ALA A 112 -4.46 -4.65 12.12
C ALA A 112 -5.07 -5.33 13.37
N MET A 113 -6.01 -4.67 14.04
CA MET A 113 -6.74 -5.23 15.19
C MET A 113 -7.61 -6.44 14.80
N LYS A 114 -8.28 -6.38 13.64
CA LYS A 114 -9.11 -7.49 13.12
C LYS A 114 -8.27 -8.73 12.78
N SER A 115 -7.10 -8.53 12.17
CA SER A 115 -6.15 -9.60 11.84
C SER A 115 -5.32 -10.08 13.02
N LYS A 116 -5.34 -9.36 14.15
CA LYS A 116 -4.53 -9.63 15.35
C LYS A 116 -3.03 -9.62 15.07
N ASP A 117 -2.57 -8.83 14.09
CA ASP A 117 -1.15 -8.63 13.80
C ASP A 117 -0.53 -7.68 14.83
N SER A 118 -0.03 -8.24 15.95
CA SER A 118 0.54 -7.48 17.05
C SER A 118 1.65 -6.53 16.62
N LYS A 119 2.51 -6.96 15.68
CA LYS A 119 3.63 -6.15 15.20
C LYS A 119 3.13 -4.92 14.44
N MET A 120 2.13 -5.09 13.57
CA MET A 120 1.53 -3.98 12.84
C MET A 120 0.74 -3.06 13.78
N ILE A 121 0.00 -3.62 14.75
CA ILE A 121 -0.72 -2.85 15.78
C ILE A 121 0.26 -1.95 16.54
N ASP A 122 1.34 -2.51 17.09
CA ASP A 122 2.32 -1.76 17.89
C ASP A 122 2.97 -0.63 17.08
N PHE A 123 3.34 -0.92 15.83
CA PHE A 123 3.94 0.08 14.96
C PHE A 123 2.97 1.20 14.58
N LEU A 124 1.72 0.88 14.26
CA LEU A 124 0.70 1.88 13.95
C LEU A 124 0.42 2.77 15.16
N LEU A 125 0.25 2.19 16.36
CA LEU A 125 0.06 2.95 17.61
C LEU A 125 1.26 3.87 17.90
N LYS A 126 2.48 3.38 17.72
CA LYS A 126 3.70 4.18 17.87
C LYS A 126 3.74 5.38 16.92
N ASN A 127 3.12 5.26 15.74
CA ASN A 127 3.00 6.33 14.76
C ASN A 127 1.69 7.14 14.90
N GLY A 128 1.00 7.05 16.03
CA GLY A 128 -0.18 7.88 16.31
C GLY A 128 -1.44 7.44 15.57
N ALA A 129 -1.51 6.19 15.12
CA ALA A 129 -2.73 5.63 14.55
C ALA A 129 -3.87 5.59 15.58
N ILE A 130 -5.07 5.93 15.15
CA ILE A 130 -6.30 5.80 15.95
C ILE A 130 -7.35 5.02 15.18
N LEU A 131 -8.28 4.39 15.91
CA LEU A 131 -9.39 3.65 15.31
C LEU A 131 -10.34 4.61 14.58
N GLY A 132 -10.89 4.19 13.44
CA GLY A 132 -11.79 4.98 12.60
C GLY A 132 -13.02 5.51 13.36
N LYS A 133 -13.58 4.70 14.26
CA LYS A 133 -14.71 5.10 15.12
C LYS A 133 -14.42 6.26 16.08
N ARG A 134 -13.15 6.62 16.33
CA ARG A 134 -12.79 7.77 17.19
C ARG A 134 -12.88 9.12 16.47
N PHE A 135 -13.14 9.13 15.16
CA PHE A 135 -13.35 10.36 14.39
C PHE A 135 -14.80 10.86 14.42
N GLU A 136 -15.72 10.10 15.01
CA GLU A 136 -17.12 10.49 15.21
C GLU A 136 -17.22 11.18 16.58
N ILE A 137 -17.25 12.51 16.58
CA ILE A 137 -17.57 13.36 17.75
C ILE A 137 -19.01 13.82 17.60
#